data_AF-X1EKR8-F1
#
_entry.id   AF-X1EKR8-F1
#
_cell.length_a   1.000
_cell.length_b   1.000
_cell.length_c   1.000
_cell.angle_alpha   90.00
_cell.angle_beta   90.00
_cell.angle_gamma   90.00
#
_symmetry.space_group_name_H-M   'P 1'
#
loop_
_entity.id
_entity.type
_entity.pdbx_description
1 polymer ?
#
loop_
_entity_poly.entity_id
_entity_poly.type
_entity_poly.pdbx_seq_one_letter_code
_entity_poly.pdbx_strand_id
1 'polypeptide(L)'
;TNSALLAGQLGLELIITDHHRPGPELPEAVAVVHPALQKSYPNQDSSGSMVAFKLAWAIANEFNTGRKLEPRLRDFLISATSLAAVGTVADIVDLRGENRILTSYGLKSLPQCQLCGIQALIESAGLTGRGLDSFHIGFRLAPMLNAAGRMGHARLAVELLTSDSPIRSTKIAEYLKEQNSQRQQCERKIFRQACEMIAKQGLDQPDRKSIVLASENWHTGVIGIVASRIVDKYYRLTIMINTSNGAAQGS
;
A
#
# COMPACT_ATOMS: atom_id res chain seq x y z
N THR A 1 -13.07 -15.79 -5.20
CA THR A 1 -13.84 -17.04 -5.13
C THR A 1 -13.24 -18.13 -5.99
N ASN A 2 -12.99 -17.90 -7.29
CA ASN A 2 -12.48 -18.94 -8.19
C ASN A 2 -11.07 -19.49 -7.81
N SER A 3 -10.15 -18.62 -7.38
CA SER A 3 -8.79 -19.06 -7.02
C SER A 3 -8.69 -19.89 -5.74
N ALA A 4 -9.58 -19.65 -4.77
CA ALA A 4 -9.60 -20.38 -3.50
C ALA A 4 -10.12 -21.81 -3.71
N LEU A 5 -11.21 -21.94 -4.48
CA LEU A 5 -11.73 -23.24 -4.90
C LEU A 5 -10.68 -24.05 -5.68
N LEU A 6 -9.98 -23.40 -6.62
CA LEU A 6 -8.90 -24.05 -7.36
C LEU A 6 -7.78 -24.54 -6.45
N ALA A 7 -7.41 -23.78 -5.41
CA ALA A 7 -6.41 -24.22 -4.43
C ALA A 7 -6.85 -25.51 -3.72
N GLY A 8 -8.11 -25.58 -3.29
CA GLY A 8 -8.70 -26.79 -2.70
C GLY A 8 -8.72 -27.97 -3.67
N GLN A 9 -9.09 -27.76 -4.94
CA GLN A 9 -9.06 -28.78 -5.99
C GLN A 9 -7.66 -29.33 -6.27
N LEU A 10 -6.63 -28.50 -6.08
CA LEU A 10 -5.21 -28.89 -6.18
C LEU A 10 -4.68 -29.54 -4.89
N GLY A 11 -5.50 -29.68 -3.84
CA GLY A 11 -5.10 -30.26 -2.56
C GLY A 11 -4.23 -29.35 -1.69
N LEU A 12 -4.28 -28.03 -1.90
CA LEU A 12 -3.51 -27.06 -1.12
C LEU A 12 -4.27 -26.63 0.14
N GLU A 13 -3.56 -26.57 1.27
CA GLU A 13 -4.07 -25.87 2.45
C GLU A 13 -3.96 -24.36 2.25
N LEU A 14 -5.11 -23.67 2.34
CA LEU A 14 -5.19 -22.23 2.12
C LEU A 14 -5.49 -21.50 3.43
N ILE A 15 -4.62 -20.55 3.78
CA ILE A 15 -4.85 -19.57 4.85
C ILE A 15 -4.94 -18.18 4.20
N ILE A 16 -6.00 -17.44 4.52
CA ILE A 16 -6.23 -16.10 3.97
C ILE A 16 -6.07 -15.07 5.08
N THR A 17 -5.25 -14.07 4.83
CA THR A 17 -5.14 -12.86 5.67
C THR A 17 -5.58 -11.65 4.84
N ASP A 18 -6.57 -10.90 5.29
CA ASP A 18 -7.04 -9.71 4.56
C ASP A 18 -7.70 -8.71 5.53
N HIS A 19 -7.99 -7.51 5.02
CA HIS A 19 -8.64 -6.42 5.73
C HIS A 19 -9.71 -5.69 4.91
N HIS A 20 -9.85 -6.00 3.62
CA HIS A 20 -10.89 -5.39 2.79
C HIS A 20 -12.29 -5.73 3.28
N ARG A 21 -13.32 -4.99 2.84
CA ARG A 21 -14.69 -5.34 3.23
C ARG A 21 -15.01 -6.77 2.78
N PRO A 22 -15.36 -7.70 3.69
CA PRO A 22 -15.69 -9.06 3.31
C PRO A 22 -16.91 -9.08 2.37
N GLY A 23 -16.89 -9.98 1.40
CA GLY A 23 -18.06 -10.28 0.58
C GLY A 23 -19.17 -10.96 1.39
N PRO A 24 -20.36 -11.17 0.79
CA PRO A 24 -21.45 -11.88 1.43
C PRO A 24 -21.09 -13.33 1.78
N GLU A 25 -20.22 -13.94 0.98
CA GLU A 25 -19.67 -15.28 1.21
C GLU A 25 -18.15 -15.19 1.34
N LEU A 26 -17.60 -15.98 2.26
CA LEU A 26 -16.16 -16.09 2.44
C LEU A 26 -15.59 -17.15 1.51
N PRO A 27 -14.37 -16.95 0.98
CA PRO A 27 -13.68 -17.97 0.21
C PRO A 27 -13.41 -19.22 1.06
N GLU A 28 -13.49 -20.39 0.44
CA GLU A 28 -13.13 -21.67 1.07
C GLU A 28 -11.63 -21.68 1.40
N ALA A 29 -11.32 -21.85 2.69
CA ALA A 29 -9.97 -21.84 3.23
C ALA A 29 -9.95 -22.56 4.59
N VAL A 30 -8.80 -23.10 4.97
CA VAL A 30 -8.60 -23.71 6.31
C VAL A 30 -8.76 -22.67 7.41
N ALA A 31 -8.31 -21.43 7.14
CA ALA A 31 -8.51 -20.30 8.04
C ALA A 31 -8.61 -18.98 7.27
N VAL A 32 -9.46 -18.09 7.77
CA VAL A 32 -9.56 -16.70 7.31
C VAL A 32 -9.30 -15.77 8.50
N VAL A 33 -8.16 -15.09 8.49
CA VAL A 33 -7.75 -14.13 9.52
C VAL A 33 -8.09 -12.73 9.03
N HIS A 34 -9.13 -12.14 9.62
CA HIS A 34 -9.66 -10.89 9.13
C HIS A 34 -10.32 -10.08 10.26
N PRO A 35 -9.97 -8.79 10.44
CA PRO A 35 -10.46 -7.98 11.57
C PRO A 35 -11.99 -7.85 11.58
N ALA A 36 -12.60 -7.68 10.41
CA ALA A 36 -14.05 -7.53 10.26
C ALA A 36 -14.92 -8.78 10.52
N LEU A 37 -14.32 -9.97 10.69
CA LEU A 37 -15.12 -11.20 10.89
C LEU A 37 -15.60 -11.37 12.32
N GLN A 38 -14.90 -10.79 13.28
CA GLN A 38 -15.26 -10.86 14.69
C GLN A 38 -15.73 -9.49 15.18
N LYS A 39 -17.04 -9.28 15.28
CA LYS A 39 -17.63 -7.98 15.69
C LYS A 39 -17.16 -7.48 17.06
N SER A 40 -16.77 -8.39 17.96
CA SER A 40 -16.27 -8.03 19.29
C SER A 40 -14.82 -7.53 19.29
N TYR A 41 -14.09 -7.72 18.18
CA TYR A 41 -12.72 -7.25 18.08
C TYR A 41 -12.71 -5.73 17.87
N PRO A 42 -12.03 -4.93 18.71
CA PRO A 42 -12.19 -3.48 18.70
C PRO A 42 -11.53 -2.77 17.51
N ASN A 43 -10.53 -3.37 16.87
CA ASN A 43 -9.73 -2.72 15.82
C ASN A 43 -10.11 -3.23 14.43
N GLN A 44 -11.38 -3.02 14.05
CA GLN A 44 -11.97 -3.54 12.80
C GLN A 44 -11.28 -3.04 11.52
N ASP A 45 -10.57 -1.91 11.61
CA ASP A 45 -9.88 -1.19 10.54
C ASP A 45 -8.36 -1.44 10.51
N SER A 46 -7.90 -2.59 11.00
CA SER A 46 -6.50 -2.99 10.85
C SER A 46 -6.10 -3.01 9.37
N SER A 47 -4.89 -2.54 9.05
CA SER A 47 -4.32 -2.72 7.70
C SER A 47 -3.95 -4.19 7.45
N GLY A 48 -3.79 -4.58 6.18
CA GLY A 48 -3.29 -5.92 5.83
C GLY A 48 -1.92 -6.19 6.45
N SER A 49 -1.04 -5.17 6.49
CA SER A 49 0.28 -5.28 7.12
C SER A 49 0.22 -5.52 8.63
N MET A 50 -0.79 -4.97 9.31
CA MET A 50 -1.02 -5.21 10.74
C MET A 50 -1.54 -6.63 10.98
N VAL A 51 -2.45 -7.12 10.14
CA VAL A 51 -2.93 -8.50 10.22
C VAL A 51 -1.76 -9.48 10.05
N ALA A 52 -0.90 -9.26 9.06
CA ALA A 52 0.30 -10.05 8.85
C ALA A 52 1.28 -10.00 10.04
N PHE A 53 1.48 -8.82 10.63
CA PHE A 53 2.31 -8.67 11.84
C PHE A 53 1.74 -9.44 13.03
N LYS A 54 0.43 -9.34 13.28
CA LYS A 54 -0.23 -10.07 14.36
C LYS A 54 -0.14 -11.57 14.17
N LEU A 55 -0.27 -12.06 12.94
CA LEU A 55 -0.07 -13.47 12.64
C LEU A 55 1.37 -13.91 12.93
N ALA A 56 2.36 -13.16 12.47
CA ALA A 56 3.77 -13.44 12.75
C ALA A 56 4.06 -13.42 14.26
N TRP A 57 3.45 -12.48 15.01
CA TRP A 57 3.58 -12.41 16.45
C TRP A 57 2.90 -13.60 17.16
N ALA A 58 1.72 -14.03 16.72
CA ALA A 58 1.04 -15.20 17.25
C ALA A 58 1.87 -16.47 17.06
N ILE A 59 2.42 -16.67 15.85
CA ILE A 59 3.34 -17.78 15.55
C ILE A 59 4.58 -17.71 16.45
N ALA A 60 5.19 -16.53 16.60
CA ALA A 60 6.36 -16.35 17.44
C ALA A 60 6.10 -16.71 18.91
N ASN A 61 4.90 -16.40 19.43
CA ASN A 61 4.50 -16.76 20.79
C ASN A 61 4.23 -18.26 20.93
N GLU A 62 3.62 -18.90 19.93
CA GLU A 62 3.33 -20.34 19.95
C GLU A 62 4.62 -21.17 20.03
N PHE A 63 5.64 -20.79 19.26
CA PHE A 63 6.94 -21.47 19.29
C PHE A 63 7.87 -20.99 20.42
N ASN A 64 7.44 -20.04 21.25
CA ASN A 64 8.25 -19.55 22.35
C ASN A 64 8.19 -20.52 23.55
N THR A 65 9.20 -21.37 23.68
CA THR A 65 9.31 -22.36 24.77
C THR A 65 9.90 -21.79 26.07
N GLY A 66 10.29 -20.51 26.09
CA GLY A 66 10.98 -19.88 27.22
C GLY A 66 10.28 -18.63 27.78
N ARG A 67 10.83 -18.10 28.90
CA ARG A 67 10.35 -16.84 29.50
C ARG A 67 10.62 -15.60 28.66
N LYS A 68 11.54 -15.68 27.71
CA LYS A 68 11.92 -14.59 26.79
C LYS A 68 11.98 -15.16 25.38
N LEU A 69 11.52 -14.37 24.41
CA LEU A 69 11.71 -14.65 23.00
C LEU A 69 13.20 -14.80 22.68
N GLU A 70 13.50 -15.75 21.81
CA GLU A 70 14.83 -15.94 21.24
C GLU A 70 15.30 -14.62 20.57
N PRO A 71 16.58 -14.22 20.71
CA PRO A 71 17.05 -12.92 20.25
C PRO A 71 16.76 -12.62 18.78
N ARG A 72 17.00 -13.57 17.85
CA ARG A 72 16.74 -13.35 16.43
C ARG A 72 15.27 -13.13 16.14
N LEU A 73 14.38 -13.92 16.77
CA LEU A 73 12.94 -13.76 16.62
C LEU A 73 12.45 -12.42 17.19
N ARG A 74 13.01 -11.97 18.31
CA ARG A 74 12.73 -10.65 18.87
C ARG A 74 13.15 -9.53 17.90
N ASP A 75 14.36 -9.62 17.36
CA ASP A 75 14.89 -8.59 16.46
C ASP A 75 14.12 -8.57 15.12
N PHE A 76 13.65 -9.73 14.65
CA PHE A 76 12.69 -9.86 13.56
C PHE A 76 11.37 -9.14 13.87
N LEU A 77 10.75 -9.38 15.04
CA LEU A 77 9.48 -8.75 15.39
C LEU A 77 9.59 -7.22 15.52
N ILE A 78 10.73 -6.71 16.01
CA ILE A 78 11.01 -5.26 16.03
C ILE A 78 11.08 -4.70 14.59
N SER A 79 11.76 -5.41 13.70
CA SER A 79 11.84 -5.02 12.28
C SER A 79 10.48 -5.11 11.59
N ALA A 80 9.71 -6.16 11.86
CA ALA A 80 8.36 -6.36 11.36
C ALA A 80 7.38 -5.29 11.89
N THR A 81 7.57 -4.80 13.11
CA THR A 81 6.81 -3.65 13.65
C THR A 81 7.00 -2.41 12.76
N SER A 82 8.23 -2.16 12.29
CA SER A 82 8.52 -1.05 11.37
C SER A 82 7.84 -1.24 10.02
N LEU A 83 7.89 -2.44 9.44
CA LEU A 83 7.18 -2.77 8.20
C LEU A 83 5.67 -2.60 8.35
N ALA A 84 5.11 -3.11 9.45
CA ALA A 84 3.69 -3.06 9.73
C ALA A 84 3.20 -1.63 9.87
N ALA A 85 3.95 -0.76 10.56
CA ALA A 85 3.66 0.67 10.67
C ALA A 85 3.71 1.39 9.31
N VAL A 86 4.71 1.08 8.47
CA VAL A 86 4.77 1.66 7.11
C VAL A 86 3.52 1.28 6.30
N GLY A 87 3.14 0.00 6.31
CA GLY A 87 1.92 -0.44 5.63
C GLY A 87 0.64 0.13 6.23
N THR A 88 0.56 0.27 7.56
CA THR A 88 -0.60 0.85 8.25
C THR A 88 -0.85 2.28 7.80
N VAL A 89 0.21 3.10 7.76
CA VAL A 89 0.09 4.48 7.30
C VAL A 89 -0.12 4.56 5.78
N ALA A 90 0.47 3.64 5.00
CA ALA A 90 0.28 3.58 3.55
C ALA A 90 -1.18 3.25 3.14
N ASP A 91 -1.87 2.43 3.94
CA ASP A 91 -3.27 2.05 3.72
C ASP A 91 -4.27 3.12 4.20
N ILE A 92 -3.81 4.23 4.78
CA ILE A 92 -4.65 5.35 5.25
C ILE A 92 -5.76 4.87 6.21
N VAL A 93 -5.46 3.90 7.07
CA VAL A 93 -6.39 3.44 8.12
C VAL A 93 -6.45 4.46 9.28
N ASP A 94 -7.51 4.41 10.10
CA ASP A 94 -7.66 5.34 11.22
C ASP A 94 -6.58 5.04 12.29
N LEU A 95 -5.78 6.05 12.64
CA LEU A 95 -4.69 5.92 13.60
C LEU A 95 -5.21 6.08 15.03
N ARG A 96 -6.10 5.15 15.41
CA ARG A 96 -6.67 4.98 16.76
C ARG A 96 -6.40 3.55 17.24
N GLY A 97 -6.77 3.27 18.50
CA GLY A 97 -6.67 1.93 19.06
C GLY A 97 -5.30 1.29 18.85
N GLU A 98 -5.30 0.09 18.29
CA GLU A 98 -4.08 -0.68 18.06
C GLU A 98 -3.28 -0.15 16.86
N ASN A 99 -3.94 0.38 15.82
CA ASN A 99 -3.27 1.03 14.68
C ASN A 99 -2.34 2.15 15.17
N ARG A 100 -2.82 2.97 16.12
CA ARG A 100 -2.02 4.04 16.75
C ARG A 100 -0.84 3.48 17.52
N ILE A 101 -1.06 2.44 18.33
CA ILE A 101 -0.03 1.84 19.18
C ILE A 101 1.08 1.26 18.29
N LEU A 102 0.72 0.41 17.33
CA LEU A 102 1.64 -0.20 16.37
C LEU A 102 2.44 0.88 15.61
N THR A 103 1.75 1.87 15.08
CA THR A 103 2.40 2.96 14.32
C THR A 103 3.34 3.76 15.20
N SER A 104 2.98 4.04 16.46
CA SER A 104 3.85 4.76 17.39
C SER A 104 5.15 4.00 17.69
N TYR A 105 5.07 2.69 17.93
CA TYR A 105 6.26 1.86 18.13
C TYR A 105 7.07 1.72 16.84
N GLY A 106 6.42 1.49 15.70
CA GLY A 106 7.10 1.39 14.41
C GLY A 106 7.83 2.66 14.00
N LEU A 107 7.24 3.84 14.24
CA LEU A 107 7.89 5.13 14.01
C LEU A 107 9.17 5.29 14.85
N LYS A 108 9.14 4.84 16.11
CA LYS A 108 10.32 4.87 17.00
C LYS A 108 11.41 3.91 16.55
N SER A 109 11.04 2.76 15.97
CA SER A 109 12.00 1.77 15.51
C SER A 109 12.56 2.03 14.12
N LEU A 110 11.85 2.79 13.26
CA LEU A 110 12.26 3.06 11.87
C LEU A 110 13.71 3.55 11.73
N PRO A 111 14.20 4.56 12.49
CA PRO A 111 15.57 5.05 12.35
C PRO A 111 16.63 3.99 12.66
N GLN A 112 16.31 3.01 13.53
CA GLN A 112 17.23 1.95 13.96
C GLN A 112 16.88 0.58 13.35
N CYS A 113 16.00 0.57 12.34
CA CYS A 113 15.54 -0.67 11.71
C CYS A 113 16.73 -1.39 11.05
N GLN A 114 16.85 -2.69 11.30
CA GLN A 114 17.96 -3.50 10.77
C GLN A 114 17.76 -3.91 9.31
N LEU A 115 16.57 -3.67 8.75
CA LEU A 115 16.27 -3.99 7.35
C LEU A 115 16.96 -3.01 6.41
N CYS A 116 17.89 -3.53 5.61
CA CYS A 116 18.63 -2.76 4.61
C CYS A 116 17.69 -1.97 3.68
N GLY A 117 16.56 -2.57 3.29
CA GLY A 117 15.55 -1.92 2.46
C GLY A 117 14.93 -0.68 3.07
N ILE A 118 14.61 -0.73 4.35
CA ILE A 118 14.01 0.41 5.06
C ILE A 118 15.02 1.55 5.19
N GLN A 119 16.26 1.24 5.54
CA GLN A 119 17.32 2.24 5.60
C GLN A 119 17.56 2.89 4.23
N ALA A 120 17.66 2.09 3.18
CA ALA A 120 17.82 2.59 1.81
C ALA A 120 16.66 3.48 1.36
N LEU A 121 15.42 3.18 1.76
CA LEU A 121 14.25 4.03 1.49
C LEU A 121 14.34 5.38 2.21
N ILE A 122 14.67 5.37 3.51
CA ILE A 122 14.82 6.59 4.32
C ILE A 122 15.90 7.49 3.74
N GLU A 123 17.06 6.92 3.39
CA GLU A 123 18.17 7.62 2.76
C GLU A 123 17.78 8.20 1.40
N SER A 124 17.19 7.38 0.52
CA SER A 124 16.78 7.81 -0.83
C SER A 124 15.72 8.91 -0.78
N ALA A 125 14.84 8.88 0.22
CA ALA A 125 13.82 9.91 0.47
C ALA A 125 14.40 11.22 1.05
N GLY A 126 15.68 11.24 1.43
CA GLY A 126 16.37 12.38 2.03
C GLY A 126 15.96 12.63 3.49
N LEU A 127 15.64 11.57 4.23
CA LEU A 127 15.08 11.64 5.57
C LEU A 127 16.04 11.18 6.68
N THR A 128 17.29 10.83 6.33
CA THR A 128 18.32 10.44 7.29
C THR A 128 18.53 11.50 8.37
N GLY A 129 18.59 11.07 9.63
CA GLY A 129 18.80 11.95 10.79
C GLY A 129 17.62 12.88 11.12
N ARG A 130 16.47 12.74 10.46
CA ARG A 130 15.26 13.52 10.77
C ARG A 130 14.36 12.78 11.75
N GLY A 131 13.57 13.52 12.52
CA GLY A 131 12.44 12.96 13.26
C GLY A 131 11.38 12.48 12.26
N LEU A 132 11.23 11.16 12.12
CA LEU A 132 10.21 10.55 11.27
C LEU A 132 8.86 10.56 11.97
N ASP A 133 7.82 10.90 11.23
CA ASP A 133 6.43 10.84 11.66
C ASP A 133 5.57 10.18 10.58
N SER A 134 4.26 10.06 10.83
CA SER A 134 3.32 9.48 9.87
C SER A 134 3.23 10.29 8.57
N PHE A 135 3.46 11.60 8.58
CA PHE A 135 3.51 12.42 7.37
C PHE A 135 4.66 11.98 6.47
N HIS A 136 5.85 11.77 7.02
CA HIS A 136 6.99 11.28 6.25
C HIS A 136 6.72 9.90 5.63
N ILE A 137 6.05 8.99 6.35
CA ILE A 137 5.66 7.70 5.77
C ILE A 137 4.65 7.91 4.64
N GLY A 138 3.52 8.57 4.91
CA GLY A 138 2.40 8.69 3.97
C GLY A 138 2.71 9.49 2.71
N PHE A 139 3.59 10.48 2.80
CA PHE A 139 3.88 11.39 1.68
C PHE A 139 5.25 11.20 1.04
N ARG A 140 6.15 10.39 1.63
CA ARG A 140 7.49 10.16 1.08
C ARG A 140 7.76 8.68 0.86
N LEU A 141 7.72 7.87 1.92
CA LEU A 141 8.10 6.46 1.85
C LEU A 141 7.06 5.61 1.10
N ALA A 142 5.79 5.70 1.48
CA ALA A 142 4.71 4.93 0.86
C ALA A 142 4.53 5.26 -0.64
N PRO A 143 4.55 6.53 -1.09
CA PRO A 143 4.49 6.84 -2.52
C PRO A 143 5.68 6.27 -3.32
N MET A 144 6.88 6.21 -2.73
CA MET A 144 8.04 5.59 -3.37
C MET A 144 7.85 4.09 -3.54
N LEU A 145 7.42 3.39 -2.49
CA LEU A 145 7.11 1.96 -2.57
C LEU A 145 6.00 1.66 -3.58
N ASN A 146 4.92 2.44 -3.55
CA ASN A 146 3.75 2.25 -4.41
C ASN A 146 4.03 2.59 -5.88
N ALA A 147 5.07 3.38 -6.18
CA ALA A 147 5.49 3.64 -7.55
C ALA A 147 5.92 2.35 -8.28
N ALA A 148 6.43 1.35 -7.55
CA ALA A 148 6.80 0.05 -8.10
C ALA A 148 5.62 -0.65 -8.79
N GLY A 149 4.41 -0.57 -8.22
CA GLY A 149 3.21 -1.19 -8.78
C GLY A 149 2.54 -0.39 -9.90
N ARG A 150 2.89 0.89 -10.05
CA ARG A 150 2.24 1.81 -11.01
C ARG A 150 3.07 2.08 -12.26
N MET A 151 4.38 2.19 -12.11
CA MET A 151 5.31 2.56 -13.18
C MET A 151 6.41 1.52 -13.42
N GLY A 152 6.68 0.65 -12.45
CA GLY A 152 7.77 -0.31 -12.49
C GLY A 152 7.33 -1.76 -12.25
N HIS A 153 8.17 -2.50 -11.53
CA HIS A 153 7.90 -3.90 -11.18
C HIS A 153 7.61 -4.04 -9.68
N ALA A 154 6.38 -4.43 -9.32
CA ALA A 154 5.97 -4.65 -7.92
C ALA A 154 6.90 -5.60 -7.15
N ARG A 155 7.52 -6.57 -7.84
CA ARG A 155 8.53 -7.47 -7.27
C ARG A 155 9.71 -6.75 -6.62
N LEU A 156 10.12 -5.59 -7.14
CA LEU A 156 11.23 -4.82 -6.59
C LEU A 156 10.91 -4.22 -5.21
N ALA A 157 9.65 -3.86 -4.95
CA ALA A 157 9.25 -3.39 -3.61
C ALA A 157 9.39 -4.51 -2.57
N VAL A 158 8.99 -5.74 -2.93
CA VAL A 158 9.19 -6.92 -2.07
C VAL A 158 10.67 -7.20 -1.88
N GLU A 159 11.44 -7.27 -2.96
CA GLU A 159 12.89 -7.53 -2.91
C GLU A 159 13.62 -6.49 -2.05
N LEU A 160 13.24 -5.21 -2.15
CA LEU A 160 13.79 -4.16 -1.30
C LEU A 160 13.56 -4.45 0.18
N LEU A 161 12.33 -4.77 0.57
CA LEU A 161 11.96 -4.98 1.97
C LEU A 161 12.48 -6.29 2.57
N THR A 162 12.92 -7.24 1.72
CA THR A 162 13.43 -8.56 2.16
C THR A 162 14.91 -8.78 1.83
N SER A 163 15.62 -7.79 1.28
CA SER A 163 17.02 -7.93 0.89
C SER A 163 17.96 -7.70 2.08
N ASP A 164 18.95 -8.59 2.22
CA ASP A 164 20.04 -8.48 3.19
C ASP A 164 21.26 -7.72 2.65
N SER A 165 21.24 -7.29 1.38
CA SER A 165 22.33 -6.54 0.76
C SER A 165 22.05 -5.04 0.82
N PRO A 166 22.88 -4.23 1.52
CA PRO A 166 22.77 -2.77 1.52
C PRO A 166 22.90 -2.20 0.11
N ILE A 167 23.91 -2.66 -0.66
CA ILE A 167 24.17 -2.19 -2.02
C ILE A 167 22.97 -2.44 -2.94
N ARG A 168 22.38 -3.63 -2.87
CA ARG A 168 21.19 -3.96 -3.67
C ARG A 168 20.00 -3.11 -3.25
N SER A 169 19.80 -2.93 -1.94
CA SER A 169 18.71 -2.13 -1.37
C SER A 169 18.78 -0.67 -1.82
N THR A 170 19.98 -0.05 -1.78
CA THR A 170 20.19 1.32 -2.27
C THR A 170 19.82 1.44 -3.75
N LYS A 171 20.32 0.54 -4.60
CA LYS A 171 20.00 0.55 -6.04
C LYS A 171 18.50 0.44 -6.30
N ILE A 172 17.80 -0.45 -5.59
CA ILE A 172 16.36 -0.59 -5.75
C ILE A 172 15.64 0.68 -5.25
N ALA A 173 16.02 1.22 -4.09
CA ALA A 173 15.39 2.42 -3.54
C ALA A 173 15.57 3.66 -4.43
N GLU A 174 16.75 3.84 -5.04
CA GLU A 174 17.01 4.89 -6.04
C GLU A 174 16.14 4.73 -7.29
N TYR A 175 16.03 3.51 -7.79
CA TYR A 175 15.15 3.21 -8.91
C TYR A 175 13.68 3.52 -8.56
N LEU A 176 13.19 3.10 -7.38
CA LEU A 176 11.83 3.41 -6.94
C LEU A 176 11.59 4.92 -6.77
N LYS A 177 12.60 5.66 -6.31
CA LYS A 177 12.56 7.13 -6.26
C LYS A 177 12.39 7.74 -7.65
N GLU A 178 13.13 7.23 -8.63
CA GLU A 178 13.01 7.67 -10.02
C GLU A 178 11.61 7.36 -10.57
N GLN A 179 11.12 6.13 -10.37
CA GLN A 179 9.78 5.73 -10.77
C GLN A 179 8.68 6.60 -10.14
N ASN A 180 8.83 6.97 -8.86
CA ASN A 180 7.91 7.89 -8.22
C ASN A 180 7.98 9.31 -8.82
N SER A 181 9.16 9.81 -9.18
CA SER A 181 9.31 11.09 -9.87
C SER A 181 8.62 11.08 -11.24
N GLN A 182 8.84 10.03 -12.03
CA GLN A 182 8.20 9.84 -13.33
C GLN A 182 6.67 9.74 -13.18
N ARG A 183 6.18 8.97 -12.20
CA ARG A 183 4.76 8.88 -11.85
C ARG A 183 4.16 10.27 -11.58
N GLN A 184 4.80 11.08 -10.74
CA GLN A 184 4.33 12.43 -10.40
C GLN A 184 4.32 13.37 -11.61
N GLN A 185 5.31 13.27 -12.49
CA GLN A 185 5.35 14.04 -13.75
C GLN A 185 4.19 13.65 -14.67
N CYS A 186 3.96 12.35 -14.85
CA CYS A 186 2.85 11.81 -15.61
C CYS A 186 1.50 12.27 -15.04
N GLU A 187 1.32 12.16 -13.73
CA GLU A 187 0.12 12.60 -13.01
C GLU A 187 -0.17 14.09 -13.27
N ARG A 188 0.83 14.97 -13.13
CA ARG A 188 0.68 16.41 -13.41
C ARG A 188 0.27 16.67 -14.86
N LYS A 189 0.87 15.96 -15.82
CA LYS A 189 0.55 16.08 -17.24
C LYS A 189 -0.90 15.66 -17.53
N ILE A 190 -1.30 14.49 -17.05
CA ILE A 190 -2.66 13.95 -17.26
C ILE A 190 -3.69 14.84 -16.57
N PHE A 191 -3.44 15.28 -15.33
CA PHE A 191 -4.34 16.17 -14.59
C PHE A 191 -4.56 17.50 -15.33
N ARG A 192 -3.50 18.09 -15.87
CA ARG A 192 -3.60 19.31 -16.70
C ARG A 192 -4.46 19.07 -17.94
N GLN A 193 -4.19 18.00 -18.69
CA GLN A 193 -4.98 17.64 -19.87
C GLN A 193 -6.46 17.42 -19.53
N ALA A 194 -6.74 16.71 -18.44
CA ALA A 194 -8.11 16.47 -17.96
C ALA A 194 -8.82 17.80 -17.65
N CYS A 195 -8.17 18.73 -16.95
CA CYS A 195 -8.74 20.07 -16.68
C CYS A 195 -9.01 20.85 -17.98
N GLU A 196 -8.10 20.81 -18.95
CA GLU A 196 -8.28 21.47 -20.25
C GLU A 196 -9.47 20.87 -21.02
N MET A 197 -9.64 19.54 -20.99
CA MET A 197 -10.80 18.86 -21.60
C MET A 197 -12.11 19.25 -20.91
N ILE A 198 -12.14 19.26 -19.57
CA ILE A 198 -13.32 19.66 -18.79
C ILE A 198 -13.76 21.07 -19.15
N ALA A 199 -12.82 22.03 -19.16
CA ALA A 199 -13.11 23.42 -19.49
C ALA A 199 -13.59 23.59 -20.94
N LYS A 200 -12.92 22.94 -21.90
CA LYS A 200 -13.27 23.03 -23.32
C LYS A 200 -14.65 22.43 -23.64
N GLN A 201 -15.03 21.37 -22.95
CA GLN A 201 -16.28 20.64 -23.17
C GLN A 201 -17.41 21.09 -22.24
N GLY A 202 -17.15 22.02 -21.31
CA GLY A 202 -18.13 22.49 -20.33
C GLY A 202 -18.64 21.39 -19.40
N LEU A 203 -17.77 20.44 -19.02
CA LEU A 203 -18.16 19.30 -18.17
C LEU A 203 -18.34 19.68 -16.70
N ASP A 204 -17.98 20.91 -16.32
CA ASP A 204 -18.11 21.46 -14.98
C ASP A 204 -19.35 22.38 -14.82
N GLN A 205 -20.27 22.37 -15.79
CA GLN A 205 -21.52 23.13 -15.71
C GLN A 205 -22.50 22.56 -14.66
N PRO A 206 -23.41 23.37 -14.08
CA PRO A 206 -24.32 22.95 -13.00
C PRO A 206 -25.28 21.81 -13.38
N ASP A 207 -25.62 21.66 -14.65
CA ASP A 207 -26.47 20.60 -15.20
C ASP A 207 -25.74 19.25 -15.35
N ARG A 208 -24.41 19.23 -15.21
CA ARG A 208 -23.57 18.02 -15.27
C ARG A 208 -23.30 17.47 -13.88
N LYS A 209 -23.71 16.20 -13.67
CA LYS A 209 -23.56 15.48 -12.38
C LYS A 209 -22.28 14.66 -12.27
N SER A 210 -21.64 14.36 -13.40
CA SER A 210 -20.46 13.51 -13.48
C SER A 210 -19.52 13.96 -14.59
N ILE A 211 -18.23 13.69 -14.43
CA ILE A 211 -17.18 13.95 -15.41
C ILE A 211 -16.71 12.60 -15.93
N VAL A 212 -16.82 12.38 -17.25
CA VAL A 212 -16.29 11.19 -17.90
C VAL A 212 -15.29 11.63 -18.95
N LEU A 213 -14.06 11.15 -18.85
CA LEU A 213 -13.00 11.50 -19.78
C LEU A 213 -12.30 10.25 -20.30
N ALA A 214 -11.93 10.26 -21.58
CA ALA A 214 -11.21 9.17 -22.21
C ALA A 214 -10.01 9.70 -23.02
N SER A 215 -8.91 8.95 -23.00
CA SER A 215 -7.72 9.23 -23.81
C SER A 215 -6.86 7.98 -23.97
N GLU A 216 -6.37 7.74 -25.18
CA GLU A 216 -5.42 6.64 -25.48
C GLU A 216 -4.03 6.91 -24.89
N ASN A 217 -3.71 8.17 -24.60
CA ASN A 217 -2.37 8.61 -24.18
C ASN A 217 -2.17 8.64 -22.65
N TRP A 218 -3.17 8.21 -21.87
CA TRP A 218 -3.11 8.28 -20.41
C TRP A 218 -2.56 7.02 -19.79
N HIS A 219 -1.57 7.12 -18.92
CA HIS A 219 -0.98 5.94 -18.29
C HIS A 219 -1.97 5.27 -17.31
N THR A 220 -2.27 3.97 -17.52
CA THR A 220 -3.25 3.20 -16.74
C THR A 220 -2.92 3.14 -15.25
N GLY A 221 -1.64 3.04 -14.89
CA GLY A 221 -1.19 3.11 -13.49
C GLY A 221 -1.41 4.46 -12.77
N VAL A 222 -1.79 5.51 -13.50
CA VAL A 222 -1.88 6.90 -13.02
C VAL A 222 -3.30 7.47 -13.09
N ILE A 223 -4.14 7.04 -14.04
CA ILE A 223 -5.49 7.60 -14.25
C ILE A 223 -6.35 7.62 -12.98
N GLY A 224 -6.27 6.60 -12.12
CA GLY A 224 -7.04 6.58 -10.87
C GLY A 224 -6.63 7.65 -9.87
N ILE A 225 -5.33 7.97 -9.78
CA ILE A 225 -4.86 9.08 -8.91
C ILE A 225 -5.41 10.41 -9.43
N VAL A 226 -5.40 10.57 -10.75
CA VAL A 226 -5.89 11.80 -11.38
C VAL A 226 -7.41 11.91 -11.21
N ALA A 227 -8.16 10.81 -11.34
CA ALA A 227 -9.60 10.79 -11.13
C ALA A 227 -9.96 11.31 -9.73
N SER A 228 -9.29 10.82 -8.68
CA SER A 228 -9.48 11.34 -7.32
C SER A 228 -9.19 12.85 -7.21
N ARG A 229 -8.13 13.35 -7.84
CA ARG A 229 -7.82 14.79 -7.84
C ARG A 229 -8.85 15.63 -8.59
N ILE A 230 -9.48 15.09 -9.63
CA ILE A 230 -10.57 15.76 -10.34
C ILE A 230 -11.83 15.76 -9.47
N VAL A 231 -12.13 14.67 -8.76
CA VAL A 231 -13.19 14.64 -7.74
C VAL A 231 -12.97 15.73 -6.70
N ASP A 232 -11.77 15.84 -6.14
CA ASP A 232 -11.44 16.86 -5.12
C ASP A 232 -11.58 18.30 -5.64
N LYS A 233 -11.22 18.53 -6.91
CA LYS A 233 -11.26 19.87 -7.53
C LYS A 233 -12.67 20.29 -7.94
N TYR A 234 -13.44 19.38 -8.52
CA TYR A 234 -14.73 19.68 -9.15
C TYR A 234 -15.94 19.19 -8.33
N TYR A 235 -15.71 18.45 -7.24
CA TYR A 235 -16.73 17.87 -6.36
C TYR A 235 -17.78 17.05 -7.13
N ARG A 236 -17.33 16.29 -8.13
CA ARG A 236 -18.18 15.48 -9.00
C ARG A 236 -17.60 14.09 -9.18
N LEU A 237 -18.48 13.09 -9.28
CA LEU A 237 -18.10 11.74 -9.67
C LEU A 237 -17.31 11.82 -10.98
N THR A 238 -16.09 11.28 -10.96
CA THR A 238 -15.19 11.31 -12.11
C THR A 238 -14.83 9.90 -12.53
N ILE A 239 -14.96 9.62 -13.83
CA ILE A 239 -14.51 8.38 -14.46
C ILE A 239 -13.44 8.76 -15.48
N MET A 240 -12.27 8.16 -15.35
CA MET A 240 -11.19 8.33 -16.32
C MET A 240 -10.90 7.02 -17.03
N ILE A 241 -10.83 7.05 -18.36
CA ILE A 241 -10.71 5.87 -19.20
C ILE A 241 -9.44 5.98 -20.06
N ASN A 242 -8.58 4.98 -19.98
CA ASN A 242 -7.58 4.73 -21.02
C ASN A 242 -8.22 3.84 -22.09
N THR A 243 -8.12 4.23 -23.37
CA THR A 243 -8.66 3.47 -24.52
C THR A 243 -7.59 2.84 -25.41
N SER A 244 -6.38 2.64 -24.90
CA SER A 244 -5.27 2.05 -25.67
C SER A 244 -5.49 0.57 -26.00
N ASN A 245 -4.91 0.11 -27.12
CA ASN A 245 -4.90 -1.29 -27.55
C ASN A 245 -6.29 -1.93 -27.78
N GLY A 246 -7.31 -1.15 -28.15
CA GLY A 246 -8.64 -1.68 -28.44
C GLY A 246 -9.40 -2.19 -27.21
N ALA A 247 -8.89 -1.95 -26.00
CA ALA A 247 -9.54 -2.23 -24.73
C ALA A 247 -9.69 -0.94 -23.91
N ALA A 248 -10.76 -0.82 -23.14
CA ALA A 248 -10.98 0.31 -22.24
C ALA A 248 -10.67 -0.12 -20.81
N GLN A 249 -9.74 0.58 -20.15
CA GLN A 249 -9.46 0.43 -18.73
C GLN A 249 -9.83 1.72 -18.00
N GLY A 250 -10.81 1.63 -17.09
CA GLY A 250 -11.30 2.76 -16.30
C GLY A 250 -10.80 2.75 -14.85
N SER A 251 -10.85 3.92 -14.23
CA SER A 251 -10.75 4.12 -12.77
C SER A 251 -11.67 5.23 -12.30
#